data_AF-A0A1B9NW25-F1
#
_entry.id   AF-A0A1B9NW25-F1
#
_cell.length_a   1.000
_cell.length_b   1.000
_cell.length_c   1.000
_cell.angle_alpha   90.00
_cell.angle_beta   90.00
_cell.angle_gamma   90.00
#
_symmetry.space_group_name_H-M   'P 1'
#
loop_
_entity.id
_entity.type
_entity.pdbx_description
1 polymer ?
#
loop_
_entity_poly.entity_id
_entity_poly.type
_entity_poly.pdbx_seq_one_letter_code
_entity_poly.pdbx_strand_id
1 'polypeptide(L)' 'MSEIIEQIEWLKRQFSSEAKKVRTNARERINYTYYKRVIENTKRKHPNDPLLDGLDVLLFEFYMLAEEYNG' A
#
# COMPACT_ATOMS: atom_id res chain seq x y z
N MET A 1 -9.09 7.81 -17.37
CA MET A 1 -8.77 7.53 -15.95
C MET A 1 -7.43 8.18 -15.64
N SER A 2 -7.19 8.72 -14.44
CA SER A 2 -5.89 9.32 -14.08
C SER A 2 -4.91 8.25 -13.60
N GLU A 3 -3.62 8.32 -13.99
CA GLU A 3 -2.56 7.36 -13.60
C GLU A 3 -2.49 7.20 -12.07
N ILE A 4 -2.61 8.29 -11.30
CA ILE A 4 -2.59 8.22 -9.83
C ILE A 4 -3.80 7.49 -9.26
N ILE A 5 -4.99 7.64 -9.88
CA ILE A 5 -6.21 6.95 -9.44
C ILE A 5 -6.05 5.46 -9.67
N GLU A 6 -5.55 5.05 -10.83
CA GLU A 6 -5.28 3.64 -11.13
C GLU A 6 -4.28 3.03 -10.15
N GLN A 7 -3.23 3.78 -9.81
CA GLN A 7 -2.21 3.37 -8.86
C GLN A 7 -2.76 3.22 -7.43
N ILE A 8 -3.62 4.14 -6.98
CA ILE A 8 -4.31 4.07 -5.68
C ILE A 8 -5.24 2.86 -5.63
N GLU A 9 -6.06 2.66 -6.66
CA GLU A 9 -6.99 1.52 -6.73
C GLU A 9 -6.25 0.17 -6.82
N TRP A 10 -5.08 0.14 -7.45
CA TRP A 10 -4.20 -1.02 -7.39
C TRP A 10 -3.65 -1.25 -5.98
N LEU A 11 -3.16 -0.21 -5.30
CA LEU A 11 -2.64 -0.31 -3.93
C LEU A 11 -3.69 -0.79 -2.93
N LYS A 12 -4.93 -0.29 -3.00
CA LYS A 12 -6.05 -0.76 -2.16
C LYS A 12 -6.34 -2.25 -2.36
N ARG A 13 -6.27 -2.74 -3.61
CA ARG A 13 -6.43 -4.17 -3.92
C ARG A 13 -5.28 -5.00 -3.36
N GLN A 14 -4.05 -4.52 -3.44
CA GLN A 14 -2.90 -5.18 -2.83
C GLN A 14 -3.04 -5.24 -1.31
N PHE A 15 -3.41 -4.13 -0.66
CA PHE A 15 -3.66 -4.10 0.78
C PHE A 15 -4.71 -5.14 1.19
N SER A 16 -5.84 -5.21 0.47
CA SER A 16 -6.89 -6.20 0.75
C SER A 16 -6.39 -7.64 0.61
N SER A 17 -5.51 -7.89 -0.36
CA SER A 17 -4.88 -9.22 -0.55
C SER A 17 -3.95 -9.56 0.60
N GLU A 18 -3.06 -8.64 0.98
CA GLU A 18 -2.14 -8.84 2.11
C GLU A 18 -2.91 -9.01 3.43
N ALA A 19 -3.95 -8.20 3.68
CA ALA A 19 -4.78 -8.31 4.88
C ALA A 19 -5.49 -9.67 4.96
N LYS A 20 -5.91 -10.22 3.81
CA LYS A 20 -6.45 -11.57 3.73
C LYS A 20 -5.40 -12.62 4.11
N LYS A 21 -4.14 -12.48 3.66
CA LYS A 21 -3.06 -13.41 4.01
C LYS A 21 -2.86 -13.47 5.52
N VAL A 22 -2.78 -12.31 6.18
CA VAL A 22 -2.71 -12.20 7.65
C VAL A 22 -3.87 -12.94 8.31
N ARG A 23 -5.11 -12.63 7.89
CA ARG A 23 -6.32 -13.26 8.44
C ARG A 23 -6.33 -14.78 8.27
N THR A 24 -5.82 -15.29 7.16
CA THR A 24 -5.76 -16.74 6.88
C THR A 24 -4.49 -17.41 7.39
N ASN A 25 -3.60 -16.67 8.04
CA ASN A 25 -2.29 -17.13 8.49
C ASN A 25 -1.47 -17.80 7.35
N ALA A 26 -1.62 -17.29 6.13
CA ALA A 26 -0.87 -17.78 4.98
C ALA A 26 0.61 -17.53 5.22
N ARG A 27 1.51 -18.49 4.96
CA ARG A 27 2.95 -18.47 5.31
C ARG A 27 3.81 -17.40 4.59
N GLU A 28 3.21 -16.46 3.89
CA GLU A 28 3.91 -15.46 3.09
C GLU A 28 4.13 -14.16 3.87
N ARG A 29 5.34 -13.61 3.82
CA ARG A 29 5.65 -12.28 4.40
C ARG A 29 5.01 -11.17 3.58
N ILE A 30 4.51 -10.15 4.26
CA ILE A 30 4.10 -8.90 3.64
C ILE A 30 5.34 -8.12 3.20
N ASN A 31 5.44 -7.79 1.91
CA ASN A 31 6.56 -7.02 1.36
C ASN A 31 6.31 -5.50 1.49
N TYR A 32 6.29 -5.00 2.73
CA TYR A 32 6.07 -3.59 3.02
C TYR A 32 7.01 -2.65 2.22
N THR A 33 8.30 -2.99 2.15
CA THR A 33 9.32 -2.19 1.44
C THR A 33 8.98 -1.96 -0.03
N TYR A 34 8.39 -2.96 -0.69
CA TYR A 34 7.93 -2.83 -2.06
C TYR A 34 6.79 -1.81 -2.17
N TYR A 35 5.75 -1.91 -1.34
CA TYR A 35 4.62 -0.98 -1.36
C TYR A 35 5.03 0.45 -1.01
N LYS A 36 5.92 0.61 -0.02
CA LYS A 36 6.52 1.90 0.31
C LYS A 36 7.20 2.54 -0.90
N ARG A 37 8.03 1.79 -1.63
CA ARG A 37 8.72 2.29 -2.82
C ARG A 37 7.74 2.69 -3.94
N VAL A 38 6.68 1.91 -4.15
CA VAL A 38 5.64 2.25 -5.14
C VAL A 38 4.97 3.57 -4.76
N ILE A 39 4.51 3.70 -3.51
CA ILE A 39 3.88 4.92 -3.01
C ILE A 39 4.79 6.13 -3.16
N GLU A 40 6.04 6.05 -2.69
CA GLU A 40 7.01 7.15 -2.80
C GLU A 40 7.24 7.58 -4.26
N ASN A 41 7.31 6.63 -5.19
CA ASN A 41 7.47 6.93 -6.61
C ASN A 41 6.22 7.61 -7.20
N THR A 42 5.03 7.18 -6.81
CA THR A 42 3.77 7.84 -7.22
C THR A 42 3.72 9.28 -6.73
N LYS A 43 4.13 9.54 -5.48
CA LYS A 43 4.20 10.91 -4.96
C LYS A 43 5.18 11.79 -5.72
N ARG A 44 6.35 11.25 -6.10
CA ARG A 44 7.34 11.98 -6.92
C ARG A 44 6.82 12.33 -8.31
N LYS A 45 6.03 11.45 -8.93
CA LYS A 45 5.43 11.68 -10.25
C LYS A 45 4.29 12.72 -10.21
N HIS A 46 3.54 12.76 -9.11
CA HIS A 46 2.35 13.59 -8.97
C HIS A 46 2.41 14.51 -7.72
N PRO A 47 3.43 15.38 -7.59
CA PRO A 47 3.75 16.05 -6.32
C PRO A 47 2.70 17.06 -5.83
N ASN A 48 1.76 17.47 -6.68
CA ASN A 48 0.71 18.44 -6.36
C ASN A 48 -0.70 17.83 -6.45
N ASP A 49 -0.81 16.50 -6.55
CA ASP A 49 -2.12 15.86 -6.69
C ASP A 49 -2.83 15.78 -5.33
N PRO A 50 -4.13 16.15 -5.24
CA PRO A 50 -4.85 16.10 -3.97
C PRO A 50 -5.03 14.68 -3.42
N LEU A 51 -4.80 13.63 -4.22
CA LEU A 51 -4.95 12.23 -3.79
C LEU A 51 -3.70 11.69 -3.06
N LEU A 52 -2.66 12.50 -2.88
CA LEU A 52 -1.46 12.11 -2.14
C LEU A 52 -1.75 11.74 -0.69
N ASP A 53 -2.72 12.39 -0.04
CA ASP A 53 -3.15 12.06 1.33
C ASP A 53 -3.65 10.61 1.42
N GLY A 54 -4.35 10.13 0.38
CA GLY A 54 -4.80 8.74 0.30
C GLY A 54 -3.65 7.73 0.21
N LEU A 55 -2.52 8.14 -0.37
CA LEU A 55 -1.30 7.32 -0.41
C LEU A 55 -0.58 7.28 0.95
N ASP A 56 -0.62 8.36 1.72
CA ASP A 56 -0.10 8.39 3.09
C ASP A 56 -0.85 7.45 4.02
N VAL A 57 -2.18 7.47 3.95
CA VAL A 57 -3.04 6.53 4.70
C VAL A 57 -2.69 5.09 4.34
N LEU A 58 -2.62 4.76 3.05
CA LEU A 58 -2.26 3.41 2.62
C LEU A 58 -0.87 2.99 3.11
N LEU A 59 0.12 3.89 3.08
CA LEU A 59 1.47 3.60 3.57
C LEU A 59 1.45 3.22 5.05
N PHE A 60 0.70 3.98 5.87
CA PHE A 60 0.53 3.69 7.29
C PHE A 60 -0.16 2.35 7.52
N GLU A 61 -1.25 2.06 6.79
CA GLU A 61 -1.99 0.80 6.91
C GLU A 61 -1.12 -0.41 6.54
N PHE A 62 -0.34 -0.31 5.45
CA PHE A 62 0.61 -1.36 5.07
C PHE A 62 1.69 -1.60 6.13
N TYR A 63 2.17 -0.54 6.79
CA TYR A 63 3.14 -0.66 7.88
C TYR A 63 2.54 -1.41 9.07
N MET A 64 1.37 -0.99 9.54
CA MET A 64 0.67 -1.64 10.65
C MET A 64 0.42 -3.12 10.38
N LEU A 65 -0.05 -3.45 9.17
CA LEU A 65 -0.32 -4.82 8.77
C LEU A 65 0.96 -5.68 8.74
N ALA A 66 2.08 -5.12 8.30
CA ALA A 66 3.36 -5.82 8.27
C ALA A 66 3.93 -6.04 9.68
N GLU A 67 3.76 -5.08 10.60
CA GLU A 67 4.16 -5.22 12.01
C GLU A 67 3.35 -6.32 12.71
N GLU A 68 2.02 -6.33 12.54
CA GLU A 68 1.12 -7.35 13.13
C GLU A 68 1.44 -8.78 12.67
N TYR A 69 1.90 -8.94 11.43
CA TYR A 69 2.12 -10.25 10.84
C TYR A 69 3.56 -10.77 11.00
N ASN A 70 4.57 -9.87 11.05
CA ASN A 70 5.97 -10.26 11.18
C ASN A 70 6.50 -10.22 12.63
N GLY A 71 5.81 -9.53 13.54
CA GLY A 71 6.12 -9.47 14.98
C GLY A 71 5.59 -10.67 15.75
#